data_AF-A0A1J0GEI7-F1
#
_entry.id   AF-A0A1J0GEI7-F1
#
_cell.length_a   1.000
_cell.length_b   1.000
_cell.length_c   1.000
_cell.angle_alpha   90.00
_cell.angle_beta   90.00
_cell.angle_gamma   90.00
#
_symmetry.space_group_name_H-M   'P 1'
#
loop_
_entity.id
_entity.type
_entity.pdbx_description
1 polymer ?
#
loop_
_entity_poly.entity_id
_entity_poly.type
_entity_poly.pdbx_seq_one_letter_code
_entity_poly.pdbx_strand_id
1 'polypeptide(L)'
;MKNLIKNEIEKFVLESKGNWFEEINDHFYDEPIIKFAAADDPLFEEYKKIIGNQHFTPKEVFELAFGEGSYNGGTVISVVLPINEKIRKSNRTQKKHGSREWSLARTFGDEVFITEFVKHLVNSLTEMGHRTLSPYHSEWFEISVTESGPTSNWSERHIAYVAGLGTFSINDAFITEKGIAVKLISVVTELKLTPDIREAKKHTENCLLCSKGICGACIKRCPVNAISKEGHDKIKCYKHVYGDESRKLAESYGGSPKAGSGCGLCQTGVPCEGRNPIKIS
;
A
#
# COMPACT_ATOMS: atom_id res chain seq x y z
N MET A 1 6.05 -13.75 20.36
CA MET A 1 6.08 -13.87 18.89
C MET A 1 5.81 -12.55 18.16
N LYS A 2 4.65 -11.89 18.33
CA LYS A 2 4.35 -10.60 17.65
C LYS A 2 5.49 -9.57 17.75
N ASN A 3 6.01 -9.33 18.96
CA ASN A 3 7.10 -8.36 19.16
C ASN A 3 8.40 -8.75 18.45
N LEU A 4 8.71 -10.05 18.36
CA LEU A 4 9.89 -10.51 17.62
C LEU A 4 9.77 -10.16 16.14
N ILE A 5 8.60 -10.43 15.55
CA ILE A 5 8.33 -10.11 14.14
C ILE A 5 8.34 -8.59 13.90
N LYS A 6 7.73 -7.81 14.80
CA LYS A 6 7.77 -6.34 14.72
C LYS A 6 9.20 -5.83 14.74
N ASN A 7 9.99 -6.27 15.72
CA ASN A 7 11.39 -5.87 15.85
C ASN A 7 12.20 -6.26 14.61
N GLU A 8 11.96 -7.45 14.04
CA GLU A 8 12.66 -7.89 12.83
C GLU A 8 12.32 -7.00 11.61
N ILE A 9 11.04 -6.67 11.44
CA ILE A 9 10.58 -5.77 10.37
C ILE A 9 11.15 -4.36 10.57
N GLU A 10 11.03 -3.80 11.78
CA GLU A 10 11.56 -2.48 12.13
C GLU A 10 13.07 -2.41 11.90
N LYS A 11 13.80 -3.42 12.39
CA LYS A 11 15.25 -3.52 12.19
C LYS A 11 15.62 -3.56 10.71
N PHE A 12 14.97 -4.42 9.92
CA PHE A 12 15.28 -4.50 8.48
C PHE A 12 15.03 -3.17 7.79
N VAL A 13 13.89 -2.52 8.05
CA VAL A 13 13.55 -1.24 7.40
C VAL A 13 14.50 -0.12 7.81
N LEU A 14 14.86 -0.04 9.10
CA LEU A 14 15.69 1.05 9.62
C LEU A 14 17.20 0.86 9.38
N GLU A 15 17.68 -0.38 9.31
CA GLU A 15 19.12 -0.68 9.22
C GLU A 15 19.58 -1.14 7.82
N SER A 16 18.66 -1.55 6.94
CA SER A 16 19.03 -2.01 5.59
C SER A 16 19.56 -0.85 4.74
N LYS A 17 20.76 -1.03 4.19
CA LYS A 17 21.33 -0.12 3.19
C LYS A 17 20.46 0.00 1.94
N GLY A 18 19.62 -1.01 1.65
CA GLY A 18 18.68 -0.95 0.52
C GLY A 18 17.57 0.10 0.69
N ASN A 19 17.27 0.52 1.92
CA ASN A 19 16.32 1.60 2.17
C ASN A 19 16.94 2.98 1.96
N TRP A 20 18.27 3.09 1.78
CA TRP A 20 18.95 4.37 1.56
C TRP A 20 18.74 4.88 0.13
N PHE A 21 18.49 6.18 0.00
CA PHE A 21 18.20 6.88 -1.23
C PHE A 21 19.13 8.09 -1.40
N GLU A 22 20.13 7.93 -2.27
CA GLU A 22 21.20 8.91 -2.48
C GLU A 22 20.67 10.28 -2.93
N GLU A 23 19.63 10.31 -3.75
CA GLU A 23 19.01 11.52 -4.29
C GLU A 23 18.56 12.53 -3.23
N ILE A 24 18.23 12.05 -2.03
CA ILE A 24 17.78 12.90 -0.92
C ILE A 24 18.71 12.81 0.30
N ASN A 25 19.79 12.03 0.19
CA ASN A 25 20.70 11.70 1.29
C ASN A 25 19.92 11.30 2.55
N ASP A 26 19.03 10.33 2.39
CA ASP A 26 18.07 9.84 3.40
C ASP A 26 17.47 8.50 2.96
N HIS A 27 16.54 7.92 3.73
CA HIS A 27 15.85 6.68 3.34
C HIS A 27 14.58 6.89 2.49
N PHE A 28 14.13 5.86 1.77
CA PHE A 28 12.85 5.86 1.05
C PHE A 28 11.66 5.85 2.01
N TYR A 29 11.71 4.97 3.02
CA TYR A 29 10.60 4.74 3.94
C TYR A 29 11.01 4.93 5.40
N ASP A 30 10.20 5.69 6.13
CA ASP A 30 10.33 5.91 7.57
C ASP A 30 9.98 4.64 8.37
N GLU A 31 10.07 4.72 9.69
CA GLU A 31 9.69 3.66 10.63
C GLU A 31 8.32 3.03 10.31
N PRO A 32 8.24 1.70 10.15
CA PRO A 32 7.03 1.01 9.72
C PRO A 32 5.95 0.94 10.81
N ILE A 33 4.69 0.70 10.42
CA ILE A 33 3.63 0.25 11.34
C ILE A 33 3.20 -1.14 10.94
N ILE A 34 3.20 -2.06 11.92
CA ILE A 34 2.86 -3.46 11.71
C ILE A 34 1.61 -3.82 12.53
N LYS A 35 0.61 -4.42 11.85
CA LYS A 35 -0.55 -5.04 12.48
C LYS A 35 -0.84 -6.41 11.88
N PHE A 36 -1.61 -7.19 12.63
CA PHE A 36 -1.86 -8.59 12.36
C PHE A 36 -3.37 -8.82 12.26
N ALA A 37 -3.83 -9.47 11.19
CA ALA A 37 -5.20 -9.93 11.04
C ALA A 37 -5.26 -11.45 11.10
N ALA A 38 -6.36 -12.00 11.61
CA ALA A 38 -6.61 -13.43 11.48
C ALA A 38 -6.81 -13.75 10.00
N ALA A 39 -6.19 -14.80 9.48
CA ALA A 39 -6.36 -15.20 8.07
C ALA A 39 -7.82 -15.61 7.74
N ASP A 40 -8.59 -15.96 8.77
CA ASP A 40 -10.02 -16.29 8.70
C ASP A 40 -10.96 -15.11 9.01
N ASP A 41 -10.48 -13.85 9.00
CA ASP A 41 -11.38 -12.69 9.17
C ASP A 41 -12.45 -12.71 8.05
N PRO A 42 -13.75 -12.62 8.39
CA PRO A 42 -14.84 -12.75 7.43
C PRO A 42 -14.82 -11.68 6.33
N LEU A 43 -14.14 -10.55 6.53
CA LEU A 43 -14.01 -9.53 5.49
C LEU A 43 -13.31 -10.05 4.23
N PHE A 44 -12.41 -11.03 4.34
CA PHE A 44 -11.74 -11.58 3.15
C PHE A 44 -12.74 -12.23 2.19
N GLU A 45 -13.75 -12.94 2.71
CA GLU A 45 -14.85 -13.48 1.90
C GLU A 45 -15.79 -12.38 1.39
N GLU A 46 -16.05 -11.35 2.21
CA GLU A 46 -16.85 -10.21 1.76
C GLU A 46 -16.20 -9.45 0.60
N TYR A 47 -14.86 -9.39 0.53
CA TYR A 47 -14.15 -8.75 -0.57
C TYR A 47 -14.39 -9.42 -1.92
N LYS A 48 -14.70 -10.72 -1.97
CA LYS A 48 -15.13 -11.36 -3.21
C LYS A 48 -16.43 -10.77 -3.75
N LYS A 49 -17.28 -10.22 -2.88
CA LYS A 49 -18.52 -9.51 -3.28
C LYS A 49 -18.27 -8.03 -3.57
N ILE A 50 -17.39 -7.38 -2.80
CA ILE A 50 -17.11 -5.94 -2.90
C ILE A 50 -16.20 -5.61 -4.09
N ILE A 51 -15.18 -6.42 -4.32
CA ILE A 51 -14.14 -6.22 -5.34
C ILE A 51 -14.41 -7.11 -6.56
N GLY A 52 -14.85 -8.34 -6.32
CA GLY A 52 -15.17 -9.34 -7.34
C GLY A 52 -14.60 -10.72 -7.00
N ASN A 53 -15.20 -11.77 -7.56
CA ASN A 53 -14.90 -13.17 -7.22
C ASN A 53 -13.44 -13.57 -7.50
N GLN A 54 -12.74 -12.84 -8.37
CA GLN A 54 -11.32 -13.01 -8.67
C GLN A 54 -10.39 -12.54 -7.56
N HIS A 55 -10.90 -11.81 -6.56
CA HIS A 55 -10.10 -11.42 -5.40
C HIS A 55 -9.85 -12.64 -4.51
N PHE A 56 -8.58 -12.85 -4.17
CA PHE A 56 -8.16 -13.99 -3.37
C PHE A 56 -8.32 -13.75 -1.88
N THR A 57 -8.73 -14.81 -1.19
CA THR A 57 -8.68 -14.90 0.27
C THR A 57 -7.32 -15.44 0.74
N PRO A 58 -6.94 -15.21 2.02
CA PRO A 58 -5.75 -15.83 2.60
C PRO A 58 -5.72 -17.36 2.47
N LYS A 59 -6.89 -18.02 2.53
CA LYS A 59 -7.00 -19.46 2.28
C LYS A 59 -6.59 -19.82 0.85
N GLU A 60 -7.21 -19.17 -0.13
CA GLU A 60 -6.97 -19.46 -1.55
C GLU A 60 -5.49 -19.27 -1.92
N VAL A 61 -4.88 -18.16 -1.51
CA VAL A 61 -3.45 -17.90 -1.80
C VAL A 61 -2.52 -18.92 -1.12
N PHE A 62 -2.88 -19.37 0.07
CA PHE A 62 -2.08 -20.35 0.81
C PHE A 62 -2.16 -21.74 0.17
N GLU A 63 -3.36 -22.16 -0.25
CA GLU A 63 -3.57 -23.42 -0.96
C GLU A 63 -2.96 -23.41 -2.37
N LEU A 64 -2.96 -22.27 -3.07
CA LEU A 64 -2.22 -22.10 -4.33
C LEU A 64 -0.71 -22.31 -4.15
N ALA A 65 -0.14 -21.83 -3.05
CA ALA A 65 1.30 -21.92 -2.79
C ALA A 65 1.74 -23.28 -2.23
N PHE A 66 0.92 -23.92 -1.40
CA PHE A 66 1.32 -25.10 -0.63
C PHE A 66 0.44 -26.35 -0.87
N GLY A 67 -0.48 -26.29 -1.82
CA GLY A 67 -1.37 -27.39 -2.22
C GLY A 67 -2.76 -27.32 -1.61
N GLU A 68 -3.74 -27.93 -2.28
CA GLU A 68 -5.12 -28.02 -1.80
C GLU A 68 -5.19 -28.72 -0.42
N GLY A 69 -5.97 -28.18 0.52
CA GLY A 69 -6.10 -28.70 1.87
C GLY A 69 -4.92 -28.39 2.80
N SER A 70 -3.91 -27.63 2.33
CA SER A 70 -2.75 -27.24 3.13
C SER A 70 -3.04 -26.16 4.19
N TYR A 71 -4.15 -25.44 4.02
CA TYR A 71 -4.55 -24.34 4.89
C TYR A 71 -5.21 -24.83 6.18
N ASN A 72 -4.77 -24.28 7.31
CA ASN A 72 -5.31 -24.59 8.63
C ASN A 72 -5.41 -23.34 9.51
N GLY A 73 -5.86 -22.23 8.93
CA GLY A 73 -5.82 -20.91 9.57
C GLY A 73 -4.42 -20.31 9.60
N GLY A 74 -4.30 -19.11 10.16
CA GLY A 74 -3.03 -18.39 10.22
C GLY A 74 -3.21 -16.91 10.50
N THR A 75 -2.19 -16.14 10.12
CA THR A 75 -2.16 -14.68 10.27
C THR A 75 -1.82 -14.02 8.95
N VAL A 76 -2.48 -12.90 8.67
CA VAL A 76 -2.03 -11.93 7.66
C VAL A 76 -1.28 -10.82 8.37
N ILE A 77 0.01 -10.67 8.08
CA ILE A 77 0.85 -9.60 8.63
C ILE A 77 0.81 -8.45 7.62
N SER A 78 0.32 -7.29 8.04
CA SER A 78 0.24 -6.10 7.20
C SER A 78 1.18 -5.02 7.72
N VAL A 79 1.94 -4.42 6.80
CA VAL A 79 3.00 -3.45 7.07
C VAL A 79 2.72 -2.17 6.30
N VAL A 80 2.76 -1.06 7.02
CA VAL A 80 2.75 0.30 6.45
C VAL A 80 4.18 0.81 6.41
N LEU A 81 4.62 1.26 5.25
CA LEU A 81 5.89 1.95 5.05
C LEU A 81 5.63 3.43 4.71
N PRO A 82 5.75 4.36 5.66
CA PRO A 82 5.54 5.78 5.37
C PRO A 82 6.64 6.32 4.44
N ILE A 83 6.26 7.05 3.39
CA ILE A 83 7.24 7.64 2.47
C ILE A 83 7.95 8.81 3.15
N ASN A 84 9.28 8.87 3.06
CA ASN A 84 10.11 9.90 3.69
C ASN A 84 9.62 11.33 3.35
N GLU A 85 9.70 12.22 4.34
CA GLU A 85 9.20 13.59 4.21
C GLU A 85 9.87 14.40 3.08
N LYS A 86 11.16 14.18 2.81
CA LYS A 86 11.88 14.88 1.72
C LYS A 86 11.28 14.55 0.35
N ILE A 87 10.94 13.28 0.11
CA ILE A 87 10.27 12.80 -1.12
C ILE A 87 8.86 13.39 -1.21
N ARG A 88 8.13 13.43 -0.09
CA ARG A 88 6.81 14.07 -0.05
C ARG A 88 6.90 15.55 -0.38
N LYS A 89 7.83 16.27 0.24
CA LYS A 89 8.10 17.70 0.05
C LYS A 89 8.43 18.05 -1.40
N SER A 90 9.30 17.28 -2.06
CA SER A 90 9.60 17.53 -3.46
C SER A 90 8.35 17.40 -4.34
N ASN A 91 7.50 16.42 -4.06
CA ASN A 91 6.24 16.22 -4.78
C ASN A 91 5.16 17.27 -4.45
N ARG A 92 5.18 17.92 -3.27
CA ARG A 92 4.24 19.00 -2.91
C ARG A 92 4.24 20.15 -3.93
N THR A 93 5.42 20.45 -4.47
CA THR A 93 5.69 21.59 -5.37
C THR A 93 5.19 21.36 -6.80
N GLN A 94 4.89 20.12 -7.16
CA GLN A 94 4.53 19.73 -8.52
C GLN A 94 3.05 20.00 -8.82
N LYS A 95 2.75 20.23 -10.10
CA LYS A 95 1.39 20.56 -10.58
C LYS A 95 0.84 19.63 -11.66
N LYS A 96 1.69 18.84 -12.32
CA LYS A 96 1.28 17.96 -13.44
C LYS A 96 1.70 16.50 -13.19
N HIS A 97 3.00 16.26 -13.11
CA HIS A 97 3.56 14.92 -12.88
C HIS A 97 4.27 14.84 -11.54
N GLY A 98 4.61 13.61 -11.11
CA GLY A 98 5.40 13.41 -9.90
C GLY A 98 6.80 14.04 -10.02
N SER A 99 7.40 14.41 -8.90
CA SER A 99 8.79 14.88 -8.91
C SER A 99 9.76 13.75 -9.26
N ARG A 100 11.03 14.10 -9.55
CA ARG A 100 12.09 13.12 -9.78
C ARG A 100 12.23 12.14 -8.60
N GLU A 101 12.31 12.64 -7.38
CA GLU A 101 12.47 11.82 -6.17
C GLU A 101 11.26 10.91 -5.96
N TRP A 102 10.04 11.40 -6.21
CA TRP A 102 8.83 10.58 -6.13
C TRP A 102 8.84 9.46 -7.16
N SER A 103 9.23 9.75 -8.40
CA SER A 103 9.34 8.78 -9.48
C SER A 103 10.39 7.70 -9.16
N LEU A 104 11.55 8.10 -8.69
CA LEU A 104 12.65 7.19 -8.38
C LEU A 104 12.39 6.36 -7.12
N ALA A 105 11.70 6.91 -6.13
CA ALA A 105 11.20 6.12 -5.00
C ALA A 105 10.28 4.99 -5.44
N ARG A 106 9.52 5.16 -6.55
CA ARG A 106 8.74 4.06 -7.11
C ARG A 106 9.59 3.01 -7.80
N THR A 107 10.64 3.41 -8.50
CA THR A 107 11.54 2.45 -9.16
C THR A 107 12.38 1.69 -8.14
N PHE A 108 13.14 2.41 -7.31
CA PHE A 108 14.13 1.79 -6.42
C PHE A 108 13.54 1.42 -5.06
N GLY A 109 12.67 2.25 -4.49
CA GLY A 109 11.96 1.90 -3.26
C GLY A 109 10.95 0.77 -3.49
N ASP A 110 9.99 0.96 -4.40
CA ASP A 110 8.91 -0.02 -4.56
C ASP A 110 9.33 -1.29 -5.30
N GLU A 111 10.10 -1.20 -6.40
CA GLU A 111 10.43 -2.41 -7.20
C GLU A 111 11.66 -3.15 -6.67
N VAL A 112 12.60 -2.48 -6.00
CA VAL A 112 13.84 -3.10 -5.49
C VAL A 112 13.76 -3.33 -3.99
N PHE A 113 13.75 -2.28 -3.17
CA PHE A 113 13.84 -2.42 -1.71
C PHE A 113 12.66 -3.20 -1.12
N ILE A 114 11.42 -2.91 -1.52
CA ILE A 114 10.24 -3.63 -1.01
C ILE A 114 10.30 -5.12 -1.38
N THR A 115 10.77 -5.46 -2.59
CA THR A 115 10.93 -6.85 -3.02
C THR A 115 11.94 -7.59 -2.12
N GLU A 116 13.08 -6.96 -1.82
CA GLU A 116 14.10 -7.51 -0.91
C GLU A 116 13.56 -7.66 0.51
N PHE A 117 12.85 -6.65 1.02
CA PHE A 117 12.22 -6.68 2.33
C PHE A 117 11.19 -7.81 2.45
N VAL A 118 10.31 -7.98 1.46
CA VAL A 118 9.31 -9.04 1.47
C VAL A 118 9.96 -10.42 1.43
N LYS A 119 10.98 -10.59 0.58
CA LYS A 119 11.75 -11.83 0.53
C LYS A 119 12.39 -12.15 1.88
N HIS A 120 12.99 -11.15 2.52
CA HIS A 120 13.56 -11.29 3.87
C HIS A 120 12.50 -11.73 4.88
N LEU A 121 11.37 -11.02 4.97
CA LEU A 121 10.31 -11.34 5.92
C LEU A 121 9.73 -12.75 5.73
N VAL A 122 9.48 -13.15 4.48
CA VAL A 122 9.00 -14.50 4.15
C VAL A 122 10.03 -15.55 4.55
N ASN A 123 11.31 -15.33 4.25
CA ASN A 123 12.38 -16.26 4.60
C ASN A 123 12.54 -16.38 6.12
N SER A 124 12.58 -15.26 6.86
CA SER A 124 12.72 -15.29 8.32
C SER A 124 11.61 -16.09 8.99
N LEU A 125 10.35 -15.93 8.55
CA LEU A 125 9.24 -16.69 9.09
C LEU A 125 9.28 -18.17 8.69
N THR A 126 9.73 -18.46 7.47
CA THR A 126 9.91 -19.83 6.97
C THR A 126 11.03 -20.57 7.71
N GLU A 127 12.15 -19.91 7.98
CA GLU A 127 13.27 -20.43 8.78
C GLU A 127 12.87 -20.69 10.23
N MET A 128 11.89 -19.95 10.76
CA MET A 128 11.25 -20.22 12.05
C MET A 128 10.27 -21.41 12.02
N GLY A 129 10.12 -22.08 10.87
CA GLY A 129 9.26 -23.25 10.70
C GLY A 129 7.80 -22.91 10.37
N HIS A 130 7.52 -21.70 9.85
CA HIS A 130 6.18 -21.28 9.46
C HIS A 130 6.10 -20.99 7.97
N ARG A 131 5.40 -21.85 7.22
CA ARG A 131 5.10 -21.62 5.80
C ARG A 131 4.46 -20.24 5.63
N THR A 132 5.08 -19.44 4.79
CA THR A 132 4.75 -18.03 4.61
C THR A 132 4.88 -17.67 3.13
N LEU A 133 4.01 -16.80 2.64
CA LEU A 133 4.06 -16.28 1.26
C LEU A 133 3.68 -14.79 1.21
N SER A 134 4.04 -14.11 0.13
CA SER A 134 3.51 -12.79 -0.20
C SER A 134 2.66 -12.85 -1.47
N PRO A 135 1.33 -12.70 -1.35
CA PRO A 135 0.43 -12.73 -2.51
C PRO A 135 0.69 -11.67 -3.58
N TYR A 136 1.24 -10.51 -3.22
CA TYR A 136 1.58 -9.48 -4.21
C TYR A 136 2.81 -9.85 -5.05
N HIS A 137 3.70 -10.69 -4.50
CA HIS A 137 4.98 -11.06 -5.13
C HIS A 137 4.98 -12.50 -5.68
N SER A 138 3.81 -13.14 -5.75
CA SER A 138 3.66 -14.46 -6.36
C SER A 138 3.44 -14.38 -7.87
N GLU A 139 3.72 -15.48 -8.57
CA GLU A 139 3.54 -15.59 -10.02
C GLU A 139 2.09 -15.47 -10.50
N TRP A 140 1.12 -15.78 -9.64
CA TRP A 140 -0.31 -15.69 -9.91
C TRP A 140 -0.93 -14.35 -9.52
N PHE A 141 -0.13 -13.38 -9.03
CA PHE A 141 -0.63 -12.03 -8.80
C PHE A 141 -0.96 -11.36 -10.14
N GLU A 142 -2.15 -10.79 -10.25
CA GLU A 142 -2.61 -10.16 -11.49
C GLU A 142 -3.29 -8.82 -11.22
N ILE A 143 -3.01 -7.88 -12.11
CA ILE A 143 -3.73 -6.62 -12.24
C ILE A 143 -4.57 -6.73 -13.53
N SER A 144 -5.88 -6.57 -13.39
CA SER A 144 -6.83 -6.55 -14.50
C SER A 144 -7.46 -5.17 -14.64
N VAL A 145 -7.90 -4.83 -15.85
CA VAL A 145 -8.63 -3.59 -16.12
C VAL A 145 -10.09 -3.94 -16.35
N THR A 146 -10.98 -3.38 -15.53
CA THR A 146 -12.43 -3.50 -15.69
C THR A 146 -13.02 -2.20 -16.23
N GLU A 147 -14.33 -2.17 -16.45
CA GLU A 147 -15.05 -0.95 -16.82
C GLU A 147 -14.88 0.18 -15.79
N SER A 148 -14.67 -0.15 -14.51
CA SER A 148 -14.43 0.82 -13.45
C SER A 148 -12.94 1.15 -13.24
N GLY A 149 -12.05 0.58 -14.06
CA GLY A 149 -10.61 0.82 -14.06
C GLY A 149 -9.78 -0.35 -13.51
N PRO A 150 -8.48 -0.14 -13.25
CA PRO A 150 -7.59 -1.19 -12.76
C PRO A 150 -8.02 -1.72 -11.39
N THR A 151 -7.98 -3.05 -11.25
CA THR A 151 -8.18 -3.82 -10.03
C THR A 151 -7.15 -4.95 -9.96
N SER A 152 -7.02 -5.62 -8.82
CA SER A 152 -6.11 -6.73 -8.63
C SER A 152 -6.76 -7.87 -7.87
N ASN A 153 -6.24 -9.08 -8.06
CA ASN A 153 -6.67 -10.26 -7.31
C ASN A 153 -6.16 -10.28 -5.86
N TRP A 154 -5.25 -9.37 -5.48
CA TRP A 154 -4.87 -9.11 -4.09
C TRP A 154 -4.75 -7.60 -3.83
N SER A 155 -5.33 -7.08 -2.76
CA SER A 155 -5.42 -5.63 -2.53
C SER A 155 -4.87 -5.23 -1.17
N GLU A 156 -3.64 -4.70 -1.15
CA GLU A 156 -2.93 -4.31 0.07
C GLU A 156 -3.70 -3.30 0.94
N ARG A 157 -4.53 -2.44 0.33
CA ARG A 157 -5.38 -1.49 1.08
C ARG A 157 -6.49 -2.21 1.84
N HIS A 158 -7.10 -3.22 1.23
CA HIS A 158 -8.14 -4.03 1.87
C HIS A 158 -7.53 -4.89 2.97
N ILE A 159 -6.33 -5.46 2.76
CA ILE A 159 -5.60 -6.18 3.81
C ILE A 159 -5.30 -5.26 5.01
N ALA A 160 -4.77 -4.06 4.73
CA ALA A 160 -4.50 -3.07 5.76
C ALA A 160 -5.76 -2.63 6.51
N TYR A 161 -6.91 -2.56 5.82
CA TYR A 161 -8.19 -2.33 6.48
C TYR A 161 -8.54 -3.46 7.44
N VAL A 162 -8.45 -4.73 7.02
CA VAL A 162 -8.73 -5.89 7.89
C VAL A 162 -7.88 -5.85 9.15
N ALA A 163 -6.57 -5.61 8.99
CA ALA A 163 -5.61 -5.50 10.08
C ALA A 163 -5.79 -4.23 10.96
N GLY A 164 -6.71 -3.33 10.61
CA GLY A 164 -7.00 -2.12 11.39
C GLY A 164 -5.94 -1.03 11.28
N LEU A 165 -5.21 -0.94 10.15
CA LEU A 165 -4.14 0.04 9.95
C LEU A 165 -4.62 1.43 9.50
N GLY A 166 -5.89 1.57 9.16
CA GLY A 166 -6.45 2.81 8.63
C GLY A 166 -7.75 2.60 7.90
N THR A 167 -8.13 3.57 7.07
CA THR A 167 -9.35 3.51 6.26
C THR A 167 -9.12 4.08 4.87
N PHE A 168 -10.02 3.78 3.94
CA PHE A 168 -10.04 4.36 2.61
C PHE A 168 -10.39 5.85 2.64
N SER A 169 -10.22 6.49 1.50
CA SER A 169 -10.57 7.89 1.27
C SER A 169 -11.17 8.07 -0.12
N ILE A 170 -11.70 9.27 -0.40
CA ILE A 170 -12.42 9.56 -1.65
C ILE A 170 -11.59 9.33 -2.93
N ASN A 171 -10.26 9.35 -2.84
CA ASN A 171 -9.36 9.13 -3.98
C ASN A 171 -8.87 7.67 -4.09
N ASP A 172 -9.55 6.73 -3.41
CA ASP A 172 -9.21 5.31 -3.28
C ASP A 172 -7.87 4.99 -2.58
N ALA A 173 -7.13 6.00 -2.10
CA ALA A 173 -5.95 5.77 -1.29
C ALA A 173 -6.31 5.56 0.19
N PHE A 174 -5.35 5.04 0.95
CA PHE A 174 -5.56 4.54 2.30
C PHE A 174 -4.90 5.45 3.32
N ILE A 175 -5.67 5.98 4.28
CA ILE A 175 -5.18 6.89 5.31
C ILE A 175 -4.91 6.09 6.58
N THR A 176 -3.63 5.96 6.92
CA THR A 176 -3.14 5.33 8.15
C THR A 176 -2.90 6.38 9.24
N GLU A 177 -2.44 5.93 10.40
CA GLU A 177 -1.95 6.80 11.46
C GLU A 177 -0.76 7.67 11.04
N LYS A 178 0.07 7.20 10.10
CA LYS A 178 1.18 7.96 9.49
C LYS A 178 0.76 8.68 8.20
N GLY A 179 -0.54 8.75 7.93
CA GLY A 179 -1.11 9.44 6.78
C GLY A 179 -1.32 8.57 5.56
N ILE A 180 -1.51 9.24 4.42
CA ILE A 180 -1.91 8.66 3.14
C ILE A 180 -0.71 8.39 2.21
N ALA A 181 0.41 9.09 2.41
CA ALA A 181 1.61 8.94 1.60
C ALA A 181 2.46 7.77 2.12
N VAL A 182 1.96 6.55 1.89
CA VAL A 182 2.54 5.31 2.41
C VAL A 182 2.54 4.22 1.33
N LYS A 183 3.38 3.20 1.53
CA LYS A 183 3.25 1.90 0.88
C LYS A 183 2.67 0.88 1.86
N LEU A 184 1.98 -0.09 1.30
CA LEU A 184 1.32 -1.15 2.05
C LEU A 184 1.80 -2.47 1.49
N ILE A 185 2.12 -3.40 2.39
CA ILE A 185 2.65 -4.71 2.08
C ILE A 185 1.94 -5.72 2.99
N SER A 186 1.80 -6.95 2.51
CA SER A 186 1.36 -8.05 3.35
C SER A 186 2.04 -9.37 3.03
N VAL A 187 2.08 -10.23 4.05
CA VAL A 187 2.42 -11.64 3.94
C VAL A 187 1.35 -12.47 4.66
N VAL A 188 1.10 -13.68 4.17
CA VAL A 188 0.22 -14.67 4.79
C VAL A 188 1.10 -15.78 5.35
N THR A 189 0.88 -16.13 6.62
CA THR A 189 1.66 -17.17 7.33
C THR A 189 0.73 -18.11 8.09
N GLU A 190 1.08 -19.38 8.18
CA GLU A 190 0.35 -20.36 9.00
C GLU A 190 0.53 -20.14 10.51
N LEU A 191 1.50 -19.30 10.89
CA LEU A 191 1.68 -18.88 12.27
C LEU A 191 0.40 -18.21 12.78
N LYS A 192 -0.18 -18.74 13.86
CA LYS A 192 -1.39 -18.20 14.48
C LYS A 192 -1.03 -17.18 15.57
N LEU A 193 -1.34 -15.91 15.33
CA LEU A 193 -1.15 -14.81 16.26
C LEU A 193 -2.48 -14.16 16.62
N THR A 194 -2.56 -13.57 17.81
CA THR A 194 -3.72 -12.76 18.20
C THR A 194 -3.85 -11.55 17.25
N PRO A 195 -4.98 -11.40 16.55
CA PRO A 195 -5.20 -10.28 15.66
C PRO A 195 -5.26 -8.95 16.43
N ASP A 196 -4.84 -7.87 15.79
CA ASP A 196 -5.05 -6.51 16.29
C ASP A 196 -6.51 -6.07 16.05
N ILE A 197 -6.97 -5.14 16.89
CA ILE A 197 -8.34 -4.63 16.80
C ILE A 197 -8.44 -3.62 15.65
N ARG A 198 -9.45 -3.81 14.81
CA ARG A 198 -9.93 -2.84 13.82
C ARG A 198 -10.95 -1.92 14.49
N GLU A 199 -10.53 -0.71 14.86
CA GLU A 199 -11.37 0.26 15.59
C GLU A 199 -12.32 1.06 14.68
N ALA A 200 -12.01 1.17 13.39
CA ALA A 200 -12.79 1.95 12.45
C ALA A 200 -14.21 1.38 12.31
N LYS A 201 -15.22 2.24 12.49
CA LYS A 201 -16.64 1.90 12.35
C LYS A 201 -17.10 2.04 10.90
N LYS A 202 -16.40 2.85 10.11
CA LYS A 202 -16.67 3.04 8.68
C LYS A 202 -15.37 2.92 7.89
N HIS A 203 -15.45 2.31 6.71
CA HIS A 203 -14.30 2.11 5.83
C HIS A 203 -13.71 3.41 5.25
N THR A 204 -14.31 4.57 5.50
CA THR A 204 -13.82 5.91 5.08
C THR A 204 -13.62 6.90 6.23
N GLU A 205 -13.59 6.42 7.47
CA GLU A 205 -13.62 7.26 8.68
C GLU A 205 -12.49 8.31 8.74
N ASN A 206 -11.28 7.96 8.33
CA ASN A 206 -10.11 8.86 8.36
C ASN A 206 -10.14 9.94 7.26
N CYS A 207 -11.07 9.88 6.30
CA CYS A 207 -11.18 10.88 5.25
C CYS A 207 -12.12 12.02 5.69
N LEU A 208 -11.56 13.20 5.97
CA LEU A 208 -12.34 14.39 6.39
C LEU A 208 -13.49 14.78 5.45
N LEU A 209 -13.41 14.45 4.15
CA LEU A 209 -14.54 14.64 3.24
C LEU A 209 -15.64 13.60 3.50
N CYS A 210 -15.30 12.31 3.51
CA CYS A 210 -16.27 11.24 3.69
C CYS A 210 -16.90 11.23 5.09
N SER A 211 -16.13 11.57 6.13
CA SER A 211 -16.60 11.54 7.51
C SER A 211 -17.24 12.84 7.99
N LYS A 212 -16.70 14.00 7.59
CA LYS A 212 -17.14 15.32 8.07
C LYS A 212 -17.63 16.27 6.97
N GLY A 213 -17.43 15.96 5.68
CA GLY A 213 -17.85 16.83 4.58
C GLY A 213 -16.97 18.07 4.34
N ILE A 214 -15.84 18.21 5.03
CA ILE A 214 -15.09 19.49 5.12
C ILE A 214 -13.77 19.56 4.33
N CYS A 215 -13.40 18.51 3.61
CA CYS A 215 -12.14 18.47 2.85
C CYS A 215 -12.36 18.30 1.36
N GLY A 216 -11.42 18.79 0.55
CA GLY A 216 -11.38 18.56 -0.90
C GLY A 216 -9.98 18.80 -1.47
N ALA A 217 -8.95 18.70 -0.62
CA ALA A 217 -7.58 19.05 -1.00
C ALA A 217 -7.05 18.13 -2.12
N CYS A 218 -7.35 16.84 -2.06
CA CYS A 218 -6.99 15.87 -3.10
C CYS A 218 -7.67 16.18 -4.45
N ILE A 219 -8.93 16.63 -4.44
CA ILE A 219 -9.68 17.05 -5.64
C ILE A 219 -8.95 18.22 -6.30
N LYS A 220 -8.65 19.28 -5.53
CA LYS A 220 -7.96 20.48 -6.02
C LYS A 220 -6.56 20.19 -6.56
N ARG A 221 -5.90 19.16 -6.06
CA ARG A 221 -4.54 18.76 -6.47
C ARG A 221 -4.51 17.78 -7.65
N CYS A 222 -5.65 17.26 -8.11
CA CYS A 222 -5.69 16.31 -9.19
C CYS A 222 -5.43 17.02 -10.55
N PRO A 223 -4.29 16.77 -11.23
CA PRO A 223 -3.93 17.49 -12.45
C PRO A 223 -4.85 17.17 -13.62
N VAL A 224 -5.55 16.04 -13.55
CA VAL A 224 -6.42 15.56 -14.62
C VAL A 224 -7.89 15.54 -14.20
N ASN A 225 -8.28 16.13 -13.07
CA ASN A 225 -9.67 16.11 -12.60
C ASN A 225 -10.28 14.70 -12.59
N ALA A 226 -9.52 13.72 -12.10
CA ALA A 226 -9.96 12.34 -11.92
C ALA A 226 -10.64 12.12 -10.56
N ILE A 227 -10.59 13.07 -9.64
CA ILE A 227 -11.19 12.96 -8.31
C ILE A 227 -12.24 14.04 -8.18
N SER A 228 -13.44 13.68 -7.71
CA SER A 228 -14.53 14.60 -7.40
C SER A 228 -15.18 14.22 -6.06
N LYS A 229 -16.31 14.84 -5.72
CA LYS A 229 -17.07 14.46 -4.51
C LYS A 229 -17.81 13.12 -4.69
N GLU A 230 -18.03 12.74 -5.94
CA GLU A 230 -18.73 11.53 -6.36
C GLU A 230 -17.79 10.32 -6.43
N GLY A 231 -16.47 10.52 -6.45
CA GLY A 231 -15.49 9.44 -6.39
C GLY A 231 -14.24 9.71 -7.22
N HIS A 232 -13.64 8.62 -7.69
CA HIS A 232 -12.38 8.61 -8.41
C HIS A 232 -12.51 7.86 -9.75
N ASP A 233 -12.25 8.57 -10.84
CA ASP A 233 -12.09 8.04 -12.18
C ASP A 233 -10.72 7.38 -12.32
N LYS A 234 -10.68 6.08 -12.02
CA LYS A 234 -9.46 5.28 -12.05
C LYS A 234 -8.88 5.16 -13.46
N ILE A 235 -9.69 5.22 -14.52
CA ILE A 235 -9.20 5.12 -15.90
C ILE A 235 -8.44 6.39 -16.28
N LYS A 236 -9.00 7.57 -15.98
CA LYS A 236 -8.36 8.85 -16.24
C LYS A 236 -7.08 9.02 -15.42
N CYS A 237 -7.12 8.62 -14.16
CA CYS A 237 -5.94 8.59 -13.30
C CYS A 237 -4.87 7.62 -13.85
N TYR A 238 -5.23 6.40 -14.21
CA TYR A 238 -4.32 5.38 -14.75
C TYR A 238 -3.62 5.86 -16.02
N LYS A 239 -4.37 6.45 -16.97
CA LYS A 239 -3.80 7.01 -18.22
C LYS A 239 -2.78 8.11 -17.93
N HIS A 240 -3.00 8.95 -16.92
CA HIS A 240 -2.06 9.99 -16.53
C HIS A 240 -0.80 9.40 -15.86
N VAL A 241 -0.99 8.44 -14.94
CA VAL A 241 0.08 7.87 -14.11
C VAL A 241 0.97 6.91 -14.90
N TYR A 242 0.43 6.17 -15.87
CA TYR A 242 1.13 5.10 -16.61
C TYR A 242 1.14 5.29 -18.13
N GLY A 243 0.61 6.39 -18.65
CA GLY A 243 0.64 6.71 -20.08
C GLY A 243 2.02 7.16 -20.55
N ASP A 244 2.18 7.30 -21.88
CA ASP A 244 3.47 7.51 -22.54
C ASP A 244 4.26 8.70 -22.01
N GLU A 245 3.60 9.82 -21.69
CA GLU A 245 4.28 10.99 -21.12
C GLU A 245 4.92 10.64 -19.76
N SER A 246 4.20 9.92 -18.90
CA SER A 246 4.71 9.48 -17.61
C SER A 246 5.84 8.46 -17.74
N ARG A 247 5.78 7.57 -18.72
CA ARG A 247 6.85 6.58 -18.97
C ARG A 247 8.14 7.25 -19.45
N LYS A 248 8.03 8.15 -20.43
CA LYS A 248 9.16 8.95 -20.93
C LYS A 248 9.78 9.82 -19.85
N LEU A 249 8.96 10.37 -18.95
CA LEU A 249 9.44 11.16 -17.83
C LEU A 249 10.16 10.31 -16.78
N ALA A 250 9.66 9.11 -16.47
CA ALA A 250 10.38 8.17 -15.61
C ALA A 250 11.76 7.84 -16.19
N GLU A 251 11.84 7.56 -17.48
CA GLU A 251 13.10 7.28 -18.16
C GLU A 251 14.07 8.46 -18.09
N SER A 252 13.60 9.69 -18.34
CA SER A 252 14.44 10.89 -18.27
C SER A 252 14.93 11.22 -16.86
N TYR A 253 14.25 10.72 -15.83
CA TYR A 253 14.69 10.79 -14.45
C TYR A 253 15.72 9.71 -14.07
N GLY A 254 15.93 8.71 -14.91
CA GLY A 254 16.76 7.52 -14.64
C GLY A 254 16.00 6.38 -13.97
N GLY A 255 14.66 6.41 -14.01
CA GLY A 255 13.78 5.40 -13.44
C GLY A 255 13.24 4.42 -14.49
N SER A 256 12.39 3.49 -14.02
CA SER A 256 11.78 2.44 -14.83
C SER A 256 10.57 2.97 -15.63
N PRO A 257 10.56 2.87 -16.97
CA PRO A 257 9.38 3.20 -17.78
C PRO A 257 8.17 2.33 -17.44
N LYS A 258 8.39 1.10 -16.96
CA LYS A 258 7.34 0.19 -16.49
C LYS A 258 6.66 0.73 -15.23
N ALA A 259 7.44 1.22 -14.27
CA ALA A 259 6.91 1.88 -13.09
C ALA A 259 6.14 3.15 -13.49
N GLY A 260 6.66 3.90 -14.46
CA GLY A 260 6.19 5.24 -14.85
C GLY A 260 6.53 6.29 -13.78
N SER A 261 6.47 7.57 -14.14
CA SER A 261 6.83 8.67 -13.22
C SER A 261 5.92 8.79 -11.99
N GLY A 262 4.74 8.17 -12.06
CA GLY A 262 3.74 8.30 -11.02
C GLY A 262 3.01 9.64 -11.06
N CYS A 263 2.33 9.96 -9.96
CA CYS A 263 1.78 11.31 -9.76
C CYS A 263 1.76 11.63 -8.26
N GLY A 264 0.92 10.94 -7.49
CA GLY A 264 0.89 11.07 -6.02
C GLY A 264 0.50 12.47 -5.51
N LEU A 265 0.17 13.43 -6.36
CA LEU A 265 -0.13 14.80 -5.94
C LEU A 265 -1.37 14.87 -5.05
N CYS A 266 -2.34 13.97 -5.23
CA CYS A 266 -3.51 13.87 -4.36
C CYS A 266 -3.20 13.31 -2.95
N GLN A 267 -1.96 12.84 -2.72
CA GLN A 267 -1.47 12.28 -1.47
C GLN A 267 -0.42 13.15 -0.77
N THR A 268 0.11 14.17 -1.46
CA THR A 268 1.10 15.11 -0.93
C THR A 268 0.52 16.51 -0.81
N GLY A 269 0.98 17.33 0.14
CA GLY A 269 0.46 18.68 0.36
C GLY A 269 -1.03 18.73 0.73
N VAL A 270 -1.54 17.65 1.31
CA VAL A 270 -2.93 17.49 1.79
C VAL A 270 -2.96 17.28 3.31
N PRO A 271 -4.07 17.57 4.00
CA PRO A 271 -4.13 17.44 5.47
C PRO A 271 -3.78 16.05 6.01
N CYS A 272 -4.07 15.00 5.24
CA CYS A 272 -3.79 13.60 5.58
C CYS A 272 -2.42 13.09 5.07
N GLU A 273 -1.54 13.94 4.53
CA GLU A 273 -0.29 13.50 3.89
C GLU A 273 0.58 12.63 4.82
N GLY A 274 0.80 13.09 6.06
CA GLY A 274 1.72 12.45 7.01
C GLY A 274 1.11 12.05 8.35
N ARG A 275 -0.22 12.01 8.44
CA ARG A 275 -0.96 11.71 9.67
C ARG A 275 -2.43 11.37 9.39
N ASN A 276 -3.07 10.70 10.33
CA ASN A 276 -4.53 10.62 10.38
C ASN A 276 -5.12 12.01 10.73
N PRO A 277 -5.89 12.65 9.83
CA PRO A 277 -6.37 14.02 10.06
C PRO A 277 -7.53 14.10 11.06
N ILE A 278 -8.20 12.99 11.39
CA ILE A 278 -9.35 12.99 12.32
C ILE A 278 -8.90 13.25 13.76
N LYS A 279 -7.73 12.74 14.16
CA LYS A 279 -7.22 12.82 15.54
C LYS A 279 -6.83 14.22 16.00
N ILE A 280 -6.91 15.22 15.12
CA ILE A 280 -6.57 16.62 15.41
C ILE A 280 -7.79 17.53 15.16
N SER A 281 -8.89 17.00 14.61
CA SER A 281 -10.02 17.76 14.07
C SER A 281 -11.32 17.60 14.85
#